data_AF-A0A843TFL2-F1
#
_entry.id   AF-A0A843TFL2-F1
#
_cell.length_a   1.000
_cell.length_b   1.000
_cell.length_c   1.000
_cell.angle_alpha   90.00
_cell.angle_beta   90.00
_cell.angle_gamma   90.00
#
_symmetry.space_group_name_H-M   'P 1'
#
loop_
_entity.id
_entity.type
_entity.pdbx_description
1 polymer ?
#
loop_
_entity_poly.entity_id
_entity_poly.type
_entity_poly.pdbx_seq_one_letter_code
_entity_poly.pdbx_strand_id
1 'polypeptide(L)'
;MPSFVPFSSYSFSVVVVVLLLPNPTPSLTSAFALATLTTVPGGDLDLIRRTCNSTTYFDLCVSSLQSYPNSSKADVKGLSTIVVNLGISNATSTSTYASRVAKRSRDPVLRSALGRCAGRYADARDALRSALDALSAENYDFASVDVSAAAGYADTCHSLFRLSPAPAYPAEMARREEALVRLCTIATDIISLLG
;
A
#
# COMPACT_ATOMS: atom_id res chain seq x y z
N MET A 1 -12.39 13.06 -14.51
CA MET A 1 -11.26 12.16 -14.87
C MET A 1 -10.03 12.65 -14.13
N PRO A 2 -9.64 12.07 -12.99
CA PRO A 2 -8.45 12.52 -12.29
C PRO A 2 -7.23 11.78 -12.81
N SER A 3 -6.25 12.58 -13.16
CA SER A 3 -4.96 12.27 -13.75
C SER A 3 -4.11 11.39 -12.82
N PHE A 4 -3.59 10.29 -13.38
CA PHE A 4 -2.49 9.54 -12.80
C PHE A 4 -1.28 10.47 -12.61
N VAL A 5 -0.91 10.72 -11.36
CA VAL A 5 0.36 11.37 -11.02
C VAL A 5 1.42 10.27 -10.92
N PRO A 6 2.53 10.33 -11.67
CA PRO A 6 3.55 9.31 -11.59
C PRO A 6 4.35 9.55 -10.30
N PHE A 7 4.34 8.58 -9.39
CA PHE A 7 5.36 8.47 -8.35
C PHE A 7 6.69 8.08 -9.02
N SER A 8 7.40 9.07 -9.56
CA SER A 8 8.86 9.04 -9.70
C SER A 8 9.39 9.85 -8.50
N SER A 9 10.35 9.38 -7.72
CA SER A 9 11.66 8.88 -8.12
C SER A 9 12.24 8.13 -6.93
N TYR A 10 12.82 6.94 -7.11
CA TYR A 10 13.88 6.29 -6.31
C TYR A 10 13.83 4.77 -6.53
N SER A 11 14.20 4.34 -7.74
CA SER A 11 14.78 3.01 -8.01
C SER A 11 15.49 3.03 -9.37
N PHE A 12 16.43 3.97 -9.50
CA PHE A 12 17.54 3.84 -10.44
C PHE A 12 18.76 3.50 -9.62
N SER A 13 19.05 2.20 -9.47
CA SER A 13 20.38 1.65 -9.16
C SER A 13 20.27 0.12 -9.16
N VAL A 14 20.05 -0.47 -10.34
CA VAL A 14 20.59 -1.81 -10.54
C VAL A 14 22.09 -1.61 -10.66
N VAL A 15 22.77 -1.95 -9.56
CA VAL A 15 24.23 -1.98 -9.46
C VAL A 15 24.73 -2.98 -10.50
N VAL A 16 25.27 -2.47 -11.61
CA VAL A 16 26.26 -3.17 -12.43
C VAL A 16 27.32 -2.14 -12.77
N VAL A 17 28.12 -1.77 -11.77
CA VAL A 17 29.44 -1.18 -12.00
C VAL A 17 30.33 -2.35 -12.41
N VAL A 18 30.32 -2.71 -13.69
CA VAL A 18 31.37 -3.57 -14.25
C VAL A 18 32.56 -2.66 -14.51
N LEU A 19 33.60 -2.94 -13.73
CA LEU A 19 34.84 -2.20 -13.60
C LEU A 19 35.50 -1.95 -14.96
N LEU A 20 35.91 -0.70 -15.14
CA LEU A 20 36.82 -0.26 -16.19
C LEU A 20 38.17 -0.99 -16.02
N LEU A 21 38.46 -1.93 -16.90
CA LEU A 21 39.83 -2.33 -17.24
C LEU A 21 39.98 -2.19 -18.76
N PRO A 22 40.95 -1.41 -19.26
CA PRO A 22 41.25 -1.34 -20.68
C PRO A 22 42.32 -2.38 -21.02
N ASN A 23 42.01 -3.40 -21.85
CA ASN A 23 43.02 -3.95 -22.77
C ASN A 23 42.45 -4.95 -23.82
N PRO A 24 43.23 -5.40 -24.83
CA PRO A 24 43.14 -4.86 -26.19
C PRO A 24 42.92 -5.92 -27.29
N THR A 25 42.76 -5.42 -28.52
CA THR A 25 42.84 -6.07 -29.85
C THR A 25 41.77 -7.10 -30.29
N PRO A 26 41.41 -7.13 -31.60
CA PRO A 26 40.30 -7.91 -32.11
C PRO A 26 40.77 -9.26 -32.69
N SER A 27 40.16 -10.36 -32.25
CA SER A 27 40.27 -11.64 -32.94
C SER A 27 38.88 -12.28 -33.09
N LEU A 28 38.58 -12.63 -34.33
CA LEU A 28 37.31 -13.12 -34.85
C LEU A 28 36.89 -14.45 -34.18
N THR A 29 35.94 -14.40 -33.25
CA THR A 29 34.99 -15.50 -33.00
C THR A 29 33.66 -14.93 -32.52
N SER A 30 32.63 -15.02 -33.35
CA SER A 30 31.26 -14.66 -32.97
C SER A 30 30.70 -15.81 -32.13
N ALA A 31 30.87 -15.73 -30.81
CA ALA A 31 30.09 -16.53 -29.88
C ALA A 31 28.76 -15.80 -29.64
N PHE A 32 27.72 -16.17 -30.38
CA PHE A 32 26.35 -15.83 -30.02
C PHE A 32 26.05 -16.50 -28.68
N ALA A 33 26.17 -15.75 -27.59
CA ALA A 33 25.63 -16.17 -26.31
C ALA A 33 24.11 -16.27 -26.46
N LEU A 34 23.61 -17.50 -26.58
CA LEU A 34 22.20 -17.81 -26.46
C LEU A 34 21.78 -17.40 -25.05
N ALA A 35 21.17 -16.21 -24.93
CA ALA A 35 20.44 -15.83 -23.74
C ALA A 35 19.30 -16.83 -23.58
N THR A 36 19.47 -17.77 -22.66
CA THR A 36 18.40 -18.67 -22.24
C THR A 36 17.34 -17.79 -21.58
N LEU A 37 16.22 -17.59 -22.29
CA LEU A 37 14.99 -17.08 -21.70
C LEU A 37 14.56 -18.10 -20.65
N THR A 38 14.90 -17.84 -19.39
CA THR A 38 14.26 -18.52 -18.27
C THR A 38 12.80 -18.09 -18.28
N THR A 39 11.93 -18.95 -18.79
CA THR A 39 10.50 -18.86 -18.53
C THR A 39 10.32 -18.92 -17.01
N VAL A 40 10.11 -17.74 -16.40
CA VAL A 40 9.61 -17.65 -15.03
C VAL A 40 8.31 -18.46 -15.01
N PRO A 41 8.19 -19.51 -14.19
CA PRO A 41 6.94 -20.25 -14.08
C PRO A 41 5.85 -19.25 -13.75
N GLY A 42 4.83 -19.13 -14.59
CA GLY A 42 3.75 -18.15 -14.42
C GLY A 42 2.90 -18.34 -13.16
N GLY A 43 3.25 -19.27 -12.27
CA GLY A 43 2.48 -19.63 -11.08
C GLY A 43 2.32 -18.49 -10.07
N ASP A 44 3.32 -17.62 -9.94
CA ASP A 44 3.34 -16.52 -8.98
C ASP A 44 2.40 -15.37 -9.39
N LEU A 45 2.48 -14.94 -10.65
CA LEU A 45 1.57 -13.93 -11.23
C LEU A 45 0.14 -14.46 -11.33
N ASP A 46 0.00 -15.76 -11.56
CA ASP A 46 -1.30 -16.44 -11.59
C ASP A 46 -1.92 -16.49 -10.18
N LEU A 47 -1.14 -16.70 -9.12
CA LEU A 47 -1.63 -16.60 -7.75
C LEU A 47 -2.12 -15.19 -7.41
N ILE A 48 -1.35 -14.14 -7.72
CA ILE A 48 -1.78 -12.75 -7.49
C ILE A 48 -3.11 -12.47 -8.18
N ARG A 49 -3.24 -12.83 -9.46
CA ARG A 49 -4.50 -12.60 -10.21
C ARG A 49 -5.67 -13.38 -9.63
N ARG A 50 -5.47 -14.66 -9.29
CA ARG A 50 -6.53 -15.49 -8.68
C ARG A 50 -6.99 -14.93 -7.34
N THR A 51 -6.06 -14.55 -6.48
CA THR A 51 -6.37 -13.91 -5.19
C THR A 51 -7.13 -12.60 -5.41
N CYS A 52 -6.63 -11.72 -6.28
CA CYS A 52 -7.27 -10.43 -6.55
C CYS A 52 -8.65 -10.55 -7.21
N ASN A 53 -8.93 -11.65 -7.92
CA ASN A 53 -10.23 -11.91 -8.53
C ASN A 53 -11.36 -12.05 -7.49
N SER A 54 -11.01 -12.40 -6.26
CA SER A 54 -11.95 -12.44 -5.13
C SER A 54 -12.05 -11.11 -4.37
N THR A 55 -11.39 -10.05 -4.86
CA THR A 55 -11.37 -8.74 -4.19
C THR A 55 -12.29 -7.73 -4.89
N THR A 56 -12.87 -6.84 -4.10
CA THR A 56 -13.74 -5.75 -4.56
C THR A 56 -13.03 -4.80 -5.53
N TYR A 57 -11.71 -4.64 -5.38
CA TYR A 57 -10.89 -3.71 -6.17
C TYR A 57 -9.77 -4.44 -6.91
N PHE A 58 -10.13 -5.29 -7.88
CA PHE A 58 -9.22 -6.13 -8.66
C PHE A 58 -7.98 -5.38 -9.17
N ASP A 59 -8.16 -4.30 -9.94
CA ASP A 59 -7.04 -3.59 -10.58
C ASP A 59 -6.07 -2.97 -9.55
N LEU A 60 -6.62 -2.45 -8.45
CA LEU A 60 -5.82 -1.89 -7.36
C LEU A 60 -5.06 -2.99 -6.62
N CYS A 61 -5.71 -4.14 -6.37
CA CYS A 61 -5.06 -5.30 -5.76
C CYS A 61 -3.88 -5.79 -6.60
N VAL A 62 -4.10 -6.02 -7.91
CA VAL A 62 -3.06 -6.52 -8.82
C VAL A 62 -1.90 -5.55 -8.91
N SER A 63 -2.17 -4.27 -9.18
CA SER A 63 -1.11 -3.26 -9.32
C SER A 63 -0.32 -3.07 -8.02
N SER A 64 -1.01 -3.07 -6.88
CA SER A 64 -0.38 -2.92 -5.56
C SER A 64 0.55 -4.10 -5.25
N LEU A 65 0.09 -5.34 -5.44
CA LEU A 65 0.89 -6.54 -5.18
C LEU A 65 2.05 -6.68 -6.16
N GLN A 66 1.85 -6.45 -7.46
CA GLN A 66 2.92 -6.54 -8.46
C GLN A 66 4.03 -5.51 -8.25
N SER A 67 3.70 -4.35 -7.70
CA SER A 67 4.70 -3.32 -7.36
C SER A 67 5.56 -3.67 -6.14
N TYR A 68 5.13 -4.66 -5.34
CA TYR A 68 5.78 -5.00 -4.09
C TYR A 68 6.90 -6.03 -4.29
N PRO A 69 8.13 -5.79 -3.80
CA PRO A 69 9.21 -6.76 -3.88
C PRO A 69 8.83 -8.09 -3.20
N ASN A 70 9.14 -9.21 -3.84
CA ASN A 70 8.85 -10.57 -3.37
C ASN A 70 7.37 -10.98 -3.33
N SER A 71 6.43 -10.17 -3.85
CA SER A 71 5.02 -10.58 -3.94
C SER A 71 4.83 -11.86 -4.77
N SER A 72 5.73 -12.12 -5.73
CA SER A 72 5.69 -13.33 -6.53
C SER A 72 5.83 -14.60 -5.66
N LYS A 73 6.65 -14.56 -4.61
CA LYS A 73 6.92 -15.70 -3.74
C LYS A 73 5.94 -15.83 -2.56
N ALA A 74 5.00 -14.90 -2.44
CA ALA A 74 4.07 -14.85 -1.32
C ALA A 74 2.89 -15.80 -1.55
N ASP A 75 2.50 -16.54 -0.52
CA ASP A 75 1.22 -17.24 -0.45
C ASP A 75 0.09 -16.24 -0.17
N VAL A 76 -1.17 -16.71 -0.09
CA VAL A 76 -2.34 -15.85 0.15
C VAL A 76 -2.19 -15.04 1.45
N LYS A 77 -1.64 -15.63 2.51
CA LYS A 77 -1.32 -14.95 3.77
C LYS A 77 -0.28 -13.85 3.59
N GLY A 78 0.78 -14.13 2.84
CA GLY A 78 1.81 -13.17 2.46
C GLY A 78 1.26 -12.02 1.60
N LEU A 79 0.36 -12.31 0.65
CA LEU A 79 -0.30 -11.28 -0.15
C LEU A 79 -1.17 -10.37 0.72
N SER A 80 -1.96 -10.93 1.66
CA SER A 80 -2.70 -10.15 2.64
C SER A 80 -1.77 -9.26 3.48
N THR A 81 -0.68 -9.84 4.00
CA THR A 81 0.34 -9.13 4.79
C THR A 81 0.92 -7.93 4.02
N ILE A 82 1.15 -8.07 2.71
CA ILE A 82 1.63 -6.96 1.87
C ILE A 82 0.57 -5.85 1.80
N VAL A 83 -0.70 -6.17 1.56
CA VAL A 83 -1.77 -5.16 1.47
C VAL A 83 -1.97 -4.45 2.81
N VAL A 84 -1.93 -5.16 3.93
CA VAL A 84 -2.00 -4.55 5.28
C VAL A 84 -0.83 -3.58 5.50
N ASN A 85 0.39 -3.94 5.08
CA ASN A 85 1.55 -3.03 5.16
C ASN A 85 1.39 -1.77 4.30
N LEU A 86 0.78 -1.89 3.11
CA LEU A 86 0.42 -0.71 2.30
C LEU A 86 -0.59 0.18 3.04
N GLY A 87 -1.56 -0.41 3.71
CA GLY A 87 -2.48 0.30 4.61
C GLY A 87 -1.77 1.06 5.73
N ILE A 88 -0.83 0.40 6.43
CA ILE A 88 -0.01 1.01 7.49
C ILE A 88 0.76 2.21 6.97
N SER A 89 1.38 2.08 5.79
CA SER A 89 2.13 3.16 5.14
C SER A 89 1.21 4.34 4.81
N ASN A 90 0.03 4.07 4.23
CA ASN A 90 -0.96 5.10 3.93
C ASN A 90 -1.41 5.82 5.21
N ALA A 91 -1.85 5.07 6.23
CA ALA A 91 -2.33 5.61 7.50
C ALA A 91 -1.27 6.47 8.20
N THR A 92 -0.02 6.00 8.23
CA THR A 92 1.12 6.74 8.79
C THR A 92 1.37 8.05 8.03
N SER A 93 1.38 7.99 6.70
CA SER A 93 1.58 9.16 5.84
C SER A 93 0.46 10.19 6.02
N THR A 94 -0.77 9.71 6.19
CA THR A 94 -1.97 10.55 6.31
C THR A 94 -2.08 11.18 7.68
N SER A 95 -1.73 10.45 8.75
CA SER A 95 -1.59 11.02 10.09
C SER A 95 -0.56 12.17 10.10
N THR A 96 0.61 11.93 9.49
CA THR A 96 1.67 12.94 9.37
C THR A 96 1.24 14.13 8.53
N TYR A 97 0.56 13.89 7.42
CA TYR A 97 -0.01 14.93 6.57
C TYR A 97 -1.00 15.80 7.35
N ALA A 98 -2.00 15.18 7.99
CA ALA A 98 -3.04 15.88 8.73
C ALA A 98 -2.45 16.72 9.87
N SER A 99 -1.49 16.17 10.62
CA SER A 99 -0.77 16.89 11.68
C SER A 99 -0.01 18.11 11.14
N ARG A 100 0.68 17.95 10.01
CA ARG A 100 1.41 19.05 9.36
C ARG A 100 0.49 20.14 8.85
N VAL A 101 -0.65 19.79 8.23
CA VAL A 101 -1.63 20.78 7.76
C VAL A 101 -2.29 21.48 8.94
N ALA A 102 -2.64 20.75 10.01
CA ALA A 102 -3.17 21.32 11.24
C ALA A 102 -2.25 22.41 11.81
N LYS A 103 -0.94 22.11 11.94
CA LYS A 103 0.07 23.06 12.45
C LYS A 103 0.20 24.34 11.63
N ARG A 104 -0.13 24.30 10.34
CA ARG A 104 -0.05 25.44 9.42
C ARG A 104 -1.37 26.22 9.30
N SER A 105 -2.48 25.65 9.76
CA SER A 105 -3.80 26.28 9.69
C SER A 105 -3.92 27.43 10.69
N ARG A 106 -4.35 28.59 10.21
CA ARG A 106 -4.72 29.75 11.05
C ARG A 106 -6.16 29.64 11.57
N ASP A 107 -7.00 28.84 10.91
CA ASP A 107 -8.34 28.55 11.39
C ASP A 107 -8.26 27.53 12.55
N PRO A 108 -8.68 27.92 13.77
CA PRO A 108 -8.65 27.05 14.94
C PRO A 108 -9.58 25.84 14.82
N VAL A 109 -10.69 25.96 14.10
CA VAL A 109 -11.66 24.88 13.90
C VAL A 109 -11.05 23.84 12.96
N LEU A 110 -10.53 24.27 11.81
CA LEU A 110 -9.84 23.38 10.87
C LEU A 110 -8.60 22.73 11.50
N ARG A 111 -7.83 23.49 12.29
CA ARG A 111 -6.66 22.96 13.03
C ARG A 111 -7.07 21.85 14.00
N SER A 112 -8.13 22.05 14.77
CA SER A 112 -8.65 21.04 15.70
C SER A 112 -9.18 19.80 14.97
N ALA A 113 -9.95 19.98 13.90
CA ALA A 113 -10.48 18.88 13.09
C ALA A 113 -9.36 18.02 12.49
N LEU A 114 -8.36 18.65 11.85
CA LEU A 114 -7.20 17.94 11.30
C LEU A 114 -6.34 17.28 12.37
N GLY A 115 -6.21 17.88 13.55
CA GLY A 115 -5.52 17.26 14.69
C GLY A 115 -6.20 15.98 15.15
N ARG A 116 -7.53 15.97 15.26
CA ARG A 116 -8.30 14.75 15.57
C ARG A 116 -8.17 13.70 14.48
N CYS A 117 -8.23 14.10 13.21
CA CYS A 117 -7.98 13.19 12.09
C CYS A 117 -6.59 12.57 12.16
N ALA A 118 -5.55 13.35 12.48
CA ALA A 118 -4.21 12.81 12.64
C ALA A 118 -4.15 11.69 13.70
N GLY A 119 -4.88 11.87 14.82
CA GLY A 119 -5.06 10.83 15.83
C GLY A 119 -5.76 9.58 15.29
N ARG A 120 -6.91 9.74 14.61
CA ARG A 120 -7.65 8.61 14.03
C ARG A 120 -6.82 7.80 13.02
N TYR A 121 -6.02 8.45 12.19
CA TYR A 121 -5.11 7.73 11.29
C TYR A 121 -3.93 7.06 12.01
N ALA A 122 -3.55 7.54 13.20
CA ALA A 122 -2.60 6.82 14.05
C ALA A 122 -3.26 5.57 14.67
N ASP A 123 -4.50 5.68 15.13
CA ASP A 123 -5.30 4.53 15.61
C ASP A 123 -5.48 3.49 14.49
N ALA A 124 -5.77 3.94 13.26
CA ALA A 124 -5.88 3.06 12.09
C ALA A 124 -4.57 2.30 11.81
N ARG A 125 -3.43 2.99 11.90
CA ARG A 125 -2.10 2.36 11.76
C ARG A 125 -1.88 1.29 12.83
N ASP A 126 -2.26 1.58 14.06
CA ASP A 126 -2.02 0.66 15.18
C ASP A 126 -2.96 -0.56 15.10
N ALA A 127 -4.21 -0.37 14.69
CA ALA A 127 -5.11 -1.48 14.36
C ALA A 127 -4.54 -2.36 13.24
N LEU A 128 -4.03 -1.79 12.15
CA LEU A 128 -3.41 -2.57 11.08
C LEU A 128 -2.15 -3.32 11.54
N ARG A 129 -1.41 -2.82 12.53
CA ARG A 129 -0.30 -3.57 13.13
C ARG A 129 -0.80 -4.76 13.94
N SER A 130 -1.87 -4.58 14.71
CA SER A 130 -2.54 -5.70 15.40
C SER A 130 -3.06 -6.75 14.39
N ALA A 131 -3.55 -6.32 13.23
CA ALA A 131 -3.91 -7.25 12.16
C ALA A 131 -2.72 -8.07 11.65
N LEU A 132 -1.50 -7.50 11.59
CA LEU A 132 -0.29 -8.25 11.23
C LEU A 132 0.08 -9.29 12.29
N ASP A 133 -0.08 -8.95 13.58
CA ASP A 133 0.14 -9.88 14.69
C ASP A 133 -0.87 -11.03 14.61
N ALA A 134 -2.14 -10.72 14.36
CA ALA A 134 -3.21 -11.69 14.19
C ALA A 134 -3.01 -12.60 12.96
N LEU A 135 -2.59 -12.04 11.81
CA LEU A 135 -2.19 -12.80 10.61
C LEU A 135 -1.04 -13.77 10.90
N SER A 136 -0.05 -13.32 11.68
CA SER A 136 1.10 -14.13 12.08
C SER A 136 0.70 -15.29 13.00
N ALA A 137 -0.29 -15.05 13.86
CA ALA A 137 -0.89 -16.07 14.72
C ALA A 137 -1.99 -16.90 14.03
N GLU A 138 -2.23 -16.69 12.73
CA GLU A 138 -3.28 -17.35 11.94
C GLU A 138 -4.70 -17.17 12.52
N ASN A 139 -4.92 -16.04 13.19
CA ASN A 139 -6.21 -15.64 13.72
C ASN A 139 -6.90 -14.66 12.74
N TYR A 140 -7.48 -15.22 11.68
CA TYR A 140 -8.01 -14.45 10.55
C TYR A 140 -9.26 -13.63 10.90
N ASP A 141 -10.09 -14.12 11.81
CA ASP A 141 -11.23 -13.37 12.35
C ASP A 141 -10.79 -12.06 12.99
N PHE A 142 -9.79 -12.12 13.89
CA PHE A 142 -9.25 -10.94 14.54
C PHE A 142 -8.51 -10.03 13.55
N ALA A 143 -7.75 -10.60 12.60
CA ALA A 143 -7.12 -9.80 11.55
C ALA A 143 -8.14 -9.01 10.73
N SER A 144 -9.27 -9.63 10.36
CA SER A 144 -10.36 -8.98 9.64
C SER A 144 -11.04 -7.87 10.45
N VAL A 145 -11.26 -8.10 11.75
CA VAL A 145 -11.79 -7.10 12.69
C VAL A 145 -10.86 -5.89 12.77
N ASP A 146 -9.56 -6.10 12.94
CA ASP A 146 -8.57 -5.04 13.06
C ASP A 146 -8.42 -4.23 11.77
N VAL A 147 -8.43 -4.89 10.60
CA VAL A 147 -8.45 -4.22 9.29
C VAL A 147 -9.73 -3.39 9.10
N SER A 148 -10.89 -3.95 9.48
CA SER A 148 -12.17 -3.24 9.39
C SER A 148 -12.21 -2.04 10.33
N ALA A 149 -11.65 -2.16 11.54
CA ALA A 149 -11.51 -1.06 12.48
C ALA A 149 -10.66 0.06 11.88
N ALA A 150 -9.55 -0.26 11.19
CA ALA A 150 -8.71 0.72 10.50
C ALA A 150 -9.47 1.55 9.45
N ALA A 151 -10.33 0.91 8.65
CA ALA A 151 -11.22 1.62 7.73
C ALA A 151 -12.20 2.54 8.48
N GLY A 152 -12.82 2.04 9.55
CA GLY A 152 -13.74 2.83 10.39
C GLY A 152 -13.07 4.04 11.08
N TYR A 153 -11.80 3.91 11.47
CA TYR A 153 -11.00 5.02 11.98
C TYR A 153 -10.84 6.11 10.92
N ALA A 154 -10.59 5.75 9.66
CA ALA A 154 -10.52 6.68 8.54
C ALA A 154 -11.85 7.43 8.32
N ASP A 155 -12.97 6.71 8.23
CA ASP A 155 -14.32 7.28 8.03
C ASP A 155 -14.75 8.21 9.17
N THR A 156 -14.26 7.94 10.38
CA THR A 156 -14.50 8.82 11.53
C THR A 156 -13.93 10.22 11.27
N CYS A 157 -12.78 10.35 10.58
CA CYS A 157 -12.23 11.65 10.24
C CYS A 157 -13.21 12.49 9.40
N HIS A 158 -13.77 11.91 8.34
CA HIS A 158 -14.81 12.56 7.53
C HIS A 158 -16.00 13.00 8.38
N SER A 159 -16.49 12.10 9.24
CA SER A 159 -17.65 12.35 10.10
C SER A 159 -17.38 13.49 11.08
N LEU A 160 -16.17 13.58 11.65
CA LEU A 160 -15.77 14.66 12.53
C LEU A 160 -15.75 16.03 11.84
N PHE A 161 -15.47 16.07 10.53
CA PHE A 161 -15.58 17.30 9.74
C PHE A 161 -17.04 17.71 9.54
N ARG A 162 -17.92 16.76 9.17
CA ARG A 162 -19.36 17.01 8.99
C ARG A 162 -20.04 17.54 10.26
N LEU A 163 -19.58 17.10 11.43
CA LEU A 163 -20.11 17.51 12.73
C LEU A 163 -19.49 18.80 13.28
N SER A 164 -18.44 19.31 12.65
CA SER A 164 -17.75 20.52 13.09
C SER A 164 -18.18 21.72 12.26
N PRO A 165 -18.05 22.96 12.79
CA PRO A 165 -18.21 24.18 11.99
C PRO A 165 -17.02 24.39 11.03
N ALA A 166 -16.22 23.36 10.77
CA ALA A 166 -15.09 23.44 9.87
C ALA A 166 -15.57 23.69 8.44
N PRO A 167 -14.71 24.28 7.59
CA PRO A 167 -14.94 24.25 6.15
C PRO A 167 -15.03 22.80 5.64
N ALA A 168 -15.49 22.66 4.39
CA ALA A 168 -15.64 21.36 3.73
C ALA A 168 -14.41 20.46 3.89
N TYR A 169 -14.65 19.14 3.95
CA TYR A 169 -13.59 18.16 4.12
C TYR A 169 -12.53 18.31 3.02
N PRO A 170 -11.24 18.50 3.36
CA PRO A 170 -10.21 18.77 2.36
C PRO A 170 -10.10 17.64 1.33
N ALA A 171 -10.07 17.98 0.03
CA ALA A 171 -10.03 16.99 -1.04
C ALA A 171 -8.83 16.02 -0.95
N GLU A 172 -7.68 16.50 -0.48
CA GLU A 172 -6.51 15.63 -0.25
C GLU A 172 -6.70 14.66 0.91
N MET A 173 -7.47 15.03 1.95
CA MET A 173 -7.86 14.10 3.01
C MET A 173 -8.84 13.05 2.49
N ALA A 174 -9.82 13.45 1.68
CA ALA A 174 -10.76 12.53 1.04
C ALA A 174 -10.08 11.49 0.15
N ARG A 175 -9.09 11.89 -0.66
CA ARG A 175 -8.30 10.94 -1.48
C ARG A 175 -7.53 9.92 -0.64
N ARG A 176 -6.97 10.36 0.50
CA ARG A 176 -6.21 9.51 1.41
C ARG A 176 -7.09 8.51 2.14
N GLU A 177 -8.25 8.98 2.58
CA GLU A 177 -9.32 8.16 3.17
C GLU A 177 -9.77 7.07 2.21
N GLU A 178 -10.16 7.45 0.99
CA GLU A 178 -10.57 6.51 -0.05
C GLU A 178 -9.49 5.46 -0.32
N ALA A 179 -8.22 5.89 -0.42
CA ALA A 179 -7.11 4.96 -0.63
C ALA A 179 -6.94 3.98 0.54
N LEU A 180 -7.04 4.44 1.80
CA LEU A 180 -6.92 3.57 2.97
C LEU A 180 -8.10 2.59 3.05
N VAL A 181 -9.33 3.08 2.85
CA VAL A 181 -10.55 2.24 2.86
C VAL A 181 -10.44 1.15 1.80
N ARG A 182 -10.04 1.48 0.56
CA ARG A 182 -9.86 0.48 -0.50
C ARG A 182 -8.80 -0.56 -0.17
N LEU A 183 -7.66 -0.15 0.40
CA LEU A 183 -6.63 -1.08 0.85
C LEU A 183 -7.14 -2.00 1.95
N CYS A 184 -7.89 -1.47 2.92
CA CYS A 184 -8.51 -2.28 3.97
C CYS A 184 -9.53 -3.26 3.41
N THR A 185 -10.39 -2.84 2.46
CA THR A 185 -11.33 -3.73 1.78
C THR A 185 -10.60 -4.87 1.06
N ILE A 186 -9.56 -4.56 0.27
CA ILE A 186 -8.75 -5.59 -0.39
C ILE A 186 -8.15 -6.55 0.65
N ALA A 187 -7.58 -6.03 1.74
CA ALA A 187 -6.99 -6.87 2.77
C ALA A 187 -8.04 -7.80 3.41
N THR A 188 -9.22 -7.30 3.79
CA THR A 188 -10.32 -8.11 4.31
C THR A 188 -10.78 -9.18 3.31
N ASP A 189 -10.92 -8.82 2.03
CA ASP A 189 -11.31 -9.76 0.98
C ASP A 189 -10.28 -10.89 0.85
N ILE A 190 -8.97 -10.59 0.88
CA ILE A 190 -7.92 -11.61 0.83
C ILE A 190 -7.90 -12.46 2.11
N ILE A 191 -8.07 -11.84 3.29
CA ILE A 191 -8.13 -12.56 4.58
C ILE A 191 -9.26 -13.59 4.58
N SER A 192 -10.42 -13.25 4.00
CA SER A 192 -11.56 -14.17 3.92
C SER A 192 -11.29 -15.46 3.13
N LEU A 193 -10.22 -15.49 2.33
CA LEU A 193 -9.78 -16.70 1.61
C LEU A 193 -9.00 -17.67 2.50
N LEU A 194 -8.61 -17.26 3.70
CA LEU A 194 -7.74 -18.03 4.61
C LEU A 194 -8.51 -18.82 5.68
N GLY A 195 -9.76 -18.46 5.96
CA GLY A 195 -10.59 -19.09 6.99
C GLY A 195 -11.52 -18.09 7.65
#